data_AF-A0AAW1WC33-F1
#
_entry.id   AF-A0AAW1WC33-F1
#
_cell.length_a   1.000
_cell.length_b   1.000
_cell.length_c   1.000
_cell.angle_alpha   90.00
_cell.angle_beta   90.00
_cell.angle_gamma   90.00
#
_symmetry.space_group_name_H-M   'P 1'
#
loop_
_entity.id
_entity.type
_entity.pdbx_description
1 polymer ?
#
loop_
_entity_poly.entity_id
_entity_poly.type
_entity_poly.pdbx_seq_one_letter_code
_entity_poly.pdbx_strand_id
1 'polypeptide(L)'
;MSAYRALLSLKASISADPDSALSSWTPNTSHYTWARVTCDPRRHVTSLDLSGLNLFGTLSTAIAQLVYVTNFTLADNKLSGPIPPEI
;
A
#
# COMPACT_ATOMS: atom_id res chain seq x y z
N MET A 1 -8.21 -12.12 5.66
CA MET A 1 -8.54 -10.81 5.04
C MET A 1 -8.07 -10.84 3.58
N SER A 2 -8.68 -10.06 2.66
CA SER A 2 -8.24 -10.02 1.25
C SER A 2 -7.17 -8.94 1.01
N ALA A 3 -6.38 -9.07 -0.06
CA ALA A 3 -5.37 -8.07 -0.47
C ALA A 3 -5.96 -6.65 -0.56
N TYR A 4 -7.19 -6.55 -1.06
CA TYR A 4 -7.97 -5.32 -1.08
C TYR A 4 -8.10 -4.65 0.31
N ARG A 5 -8.42 -5.42 1.35
CA ARG A 5 -8.51 -4.90 2.73
C ARG A 5 -7.16 -4.53 3.31
N ALA A 6 -6.10 -5.25 2.92
CA ALA A 6 -4.74 -4.93 3.33
C ALA A 6 -4.28 -3.58 2.77
N LEU A 7 -4.53 -3.32 1.49
CA LEU A 7 -4.22 -2.04 0.86
C LEU A 7 -5.02 -0.87 1.49
N LEU A 8 -6.30 -1.07 1.81
CA LEU A 8 -7.07 -0.04 2.53
C LEU A 8 -6.56 0.20 3.95
N SER A 9 -6.12 -0.86 4.65
CA SER A 9 -5.52 -0.73 5.98
C SER A 9 -4.18 0.00 5.92
N LEU A 10 -3.39 -0.23 4.87
CA LEU A 10 -2.18 0.54 4.61
C LEU A 10 -2.51 2.01 4.38
N LYS A 11 -3.48 2.33 3.51
CA LYS A 11 -3.90 3.73 3.32
C LYS A 11 -4.35 4.37 4.63
N ALA A 12 -5.08 3.64 5.47
CA ALA A 12 -5.54 4.15 6.76
C ALA A 12 -4.40 4.38 7.78
N SER A 13 -3.25 3.70 7.63
CA SER A 13 -2.06 3.95 8.46
C SER A 13 -1.20 5.12 7.97
N ILE A 14 -1.47 5.65 6.77
CA ILE A 14 -0.90 6.91 6.27
C ILE A 14 -1.67 8.07 6.89
N SER A 15 -0.99 8.86 7.72
CA SER A 15 -1.57 10.01 8.43
C SER A 15 -1.64 11.26 7.56
N ALA A 16 -0.75 11.41 6.56
CA ALA A 16 -0.83 12.47 5.58
C ALA A 16 -0.32 12.02 4.21
N ASP A 17 -1.04 12.43 3.17
CA ASP A 17 -0.74 12.26 1.75
C ASP A 17 -0.92 13.63 1.06
N PRO A 18 0.04 14.58 1.23
CA PRO A 18 -0.12 15.96 0.76
C PRO A 18 -0.32 16.06 -0.75
N ASP A 19 0.32 15.16 -1.50
CA ASP A 19 0.29 15.13 -2.96
C ASP A 19 -0.90 14.32 -3.50
N SER A 20 -1.75 13.78 -2.60
CA SER A 20 -2.93 12.97 -2.94
C SER A 20 -2.60 11.77 -3.84
N ALA A 21 -1.40 11.21 -3.68
CA ALA A 21 -0.89 10.11 -4.49
C ALA A 21 -1.72 8.83 -4.32
N LEU A 22 -2.37 8.65 -3.17
CA LEU A 22 -3.25 7.52 -2.85
C LEU A 22 -4.73 7.84 -3.04
N SER A 23 -5.08 8.96 -3.69
CA SER A 23 -6.47 9.40 -3.88
C SER A 23 -7.36 8.34 -4.55
N SER A 24 -6.82 7.59 -5.51
CA SER A 24 -7.56 6.51 -6.23
C SER A 24 -7.93 5.31 -5.34
N TRP A 25 -7.26 5.12 -4.21
CA TRP A 25 -7.47 3.97 -3.32
C TRP A 25 -8.76 4.14 -2.51
N THR A 26 -9.89 3.75 -3.06
CA THR A 26 -11.20 3.98 -2.45
C THR A 26 -12.01 2.68 -2.34
N PRO A 27 -12.86 2.53 -1.30
CA PRO A 27 -13.59 1.27 -1.09
C PRO A 27 -14.60 0.88 -2.19
N ASN A 28 -14.89 1.79 -3.12
CA ASN A 28 -15.88 1.59 -4.17
C ASN A 28 -15.23 1.34 -5.54
N THR A 29 -13.90 1.31 -5.59
CA THR A 29 -13.14 1.03 -6.81
C THR A 29 -12.32 -0.22 -6.61
N SER A 30 -12.00 -0.88 -7.71
CA SER A 30 -11.18 -2.07 -7.64
C SER A 30 -9.71 -1.71 -7.55
N HIS A 31 -8.97 -2.44 -6.72
CA HIS A 31 -7.54 -2.21 -6.52
C HIS A 31 -6.68 -2.35 -7.78
N TYR A 32 -7.20 -2.92 -8.87
CA TYR A 32 -6.50 -2.95 -10.16
C TYR A 32 -6.43 -1.58 -10.86
N THR A 33 -7.29 -0.63 -10.48
CA THR A 33 -7.24 0.75 -11.02
C THR A 33 -6.48 1.69 -10.11
N TRP A 34 -5.98 1.21 -8.98
CA TRP A 34 -5.33 2.05 -8.00
C TRP A 34 -3.95 2.44 -8.49
N ALA A 35 -3.65 3.73 -8.38
CA ALA A 35 -2.32 4.24 -8.67
C ALA A 35 -1.31 3.46 -7.84
N ARG A 36 -0.16 3.15 -8.46
CA ARG A 36 0.97 2.46 -7.82
C ARG A 36 0.76 1.01 -7.42
N VAL A 37 -0.40 0.43 -7.74
CA VAL A 37 -0.67 -1.00 -7.57
C VAL A 37 -0.52 -1.70 -8.92
N THR A 38 0.32 -2.71 -8.99
CA THR A 38 0.40 -3.61 -10.16
C THR A 38 -0.13 -4.97 -9.78
N CYS A 39 -0.97 -5.54 -10.65
CA CYS A 39 -1.48 -6.89 -10.49
C CYS A 39 -1.05 -7.81 -11.65
N ASP A 40 -0.95 -9.10 -11.37
CA ASP A 40 -0.79 -10.14 -12.39
C ASP A 40 -2.12 -10.43 -13.14
N PRO A 41 -2.11 -11.25 -14.20
CA PRO A 41 -3.34 -11.66 -14.90
C PRO A 41 -4.35 -12.44 -14.03
N ARG A 42 -3.91 -12.99 -12.88
CA ARG A 42 -4.77 -13.69 -11.91
C ARG A 42 -5.32 -12.76 -10.84
N ARG A 43 -5.07 -11.44 -10.96
CA ARG A 43 -5.53 -10.38 -10.04
C ARG A 43 -4.85 -10.43 -8.67
N HIS A 44 -3.67 -11.01 -8.58
CA HIS A 44 -2.83 -10.88 -7.40
C HIS A 44 -2.03 -9.59 -7.46
N VAL A 45 -1.93 -8.88 -6.34
CA VAL A 45 -1.04 -7.72 -6.22
C VAL A 45 0.40 -8.23 -6.22
N THR A 46 1.19 -7.80 -7.19
CA THR A 46 2.58 -8.24 -7.38
C THR A 46 3.59 -7.13 -7.14
N SER A 47 3.20 -5.88 -7.36
CA SER A 47 4.05 -4.72 -7.07
C SER A 47 3.25 -3.61 -6.40
N LEU A 48 3.87 -3.00 -5.40
CA LEU A 48 3.41 -1.80 -4.73
C LEU A 48 4.60 -0.84 -4.56
N ASP A 49 4.66 0.17 -5.42
CA ASP A 49 5.72 1.17 -5.42
C ASP A 49 5.19 2.52 -4.94
N LEU A 50 5.37 2.78 -3.65
CA LEU A 50 4.98 4.04 -3.02
C LEU A 50 6.18 4.94 -2.76
N SER A 51 7.29 4.76 -3.49
CA SER A 51 8.50 5.54 -3.25
C SER A 51 8.35 7.02 -3.61
N GLY A 52 8.95 7.90 -2.81
CA GLY A 52 9.03 9.34 -3.11
C GLY A 52 7.69 10.08 -3.13
N LEU A 53 6.68 9.58 -2.39
CA LEU A 53 5.32 10.13 -2.39
C LEU A 53 5.05 11.10 -1.22
N ASN A 54 6.09 11.51 -0.49
CA ASN A 54 5.98 12.45 0.64
C ASN A 54 4.94 12.01 1.69
N LEU A 55 4.78 10.69 1.87
CA LEU A 55 3.78 10.11 2.77
C LEU A 55 4.26 10.17 4.22
N PHE A 56 3.34 10.45 5.13
CA PHE A 56 3.57 10.42 6.57
C PHE A 56 2.70 9.33 7.21
N GLY A 57 3.19 8.73 8.30
CA GLY A 57 2.41 7.75 9.06
C GLY A 57 3.23 6.55 9.48
N THR A 58 2.58 5.39 9.50
CA THR A 58 3.17 4.11 9.92
C THR A 58 2.82 3.00 8.93
N LEU A 59 3.42 1.82 9.14
CA LEU A 59 3.16 0.64 8.33
C LEU A 59 2.16 -0.29 9.02
N SER A 60 1.04 -0.59 8.36
CA SER A 60 0.05 -1.53 8.85
C SER A 60 0.56 -2.97 8.78
N THR A 61 0.36 -3.75 9.85
CA THR A 61 0.66 -5.20 9.88
C THR A 61 -0.14 -6.00 8.82
N ALA A 62 -1.24 -5.44 8.32
CA ALA A 62 -2.05 -6.05 7.27
C ALA A 62 -1.29 -6.23 5.95
N ILE A 63 -0.18 -5.53 5.73
CA ILE A 63 0.66 -5.66 4.54
C ILE A 63 1.17 -7.08 4.33
N ALA A 64 1.38 -7.85 5.41
CA ALA A 64 1.79 -9.26 5.35
C ALA A 64 0.78 -10.18 4.63
N GLN A 65 -0.46 -9.71 4.41
CA GLN A 65 -1.46 -10.44 3.64
C GLN A 65 -1.26 -10.31 2.11
N LEU A 66 -0.36 -9.45 1.66
CA LEU A 66 -0.01 -9.28 0.25
C LEU A 66 1.01 -10.35 -0.20
N VAL A 67 0.64 -11.63 -0.04
CA VAL A 67 1.55 -12.79 -0.17
C VAL A 67 2.16 -13.02 -1.57
N TYR A 68 1.66 -12.34 -2.59
CA TYR A 68 2.17 -12.43 -3.97
C TYR A 68 3.04 -11.23 -4.37
N VAL A 69 3.24 -10.27 -3.46
CA VAL A 69 4.05 -9.09 -3.74
C VAL A 69 5.52 -9.47 -3.78
N THR A 70 6.16 -9.17 -4.90
CA THR A 70 7.60 -9.36 -5.11
C THR A 70 8.36 -8.04 -5.11
N ASN A 71 7.66 -6.93 -5.35
CA ASN A 71 8.21 -5.59 -5.24
C ASN A 71 7.35 -4.74 -4.30
N PHE A 72 7.89 -4.43 -3.13
CA PHE A 72 7.27 -3.52 -2.17
C PHE A 72 8.29 -2.47 -1.77
N THR A 73 8.03 -1.21 -2.10
CA THR A 73 8.91 -0.10 -1.71
C THR A 73 8.11 1.06 -1.16
N LEU A 74 8.62 1.58 -0.04
CA LEU A 74 8.15 2.79 0.64
C LEU A 74 9.28 3.82 0.77
N ALA A 75 10.35 3.67 -0.01
CA ALA A 75 11.55 4.51 0.08
C ALA A 75 11.21 6.00 -0.09
N ASP A 76 12.05 6.88 0.45
CA ASP A 76 11.91 8.34 0.28
C ASP A 76 10.54 8.90 0.74
N ASN A 77 9.99 8.33 1.81
CA ASN A 77 8.83 8.85 2.53
C ASN A 77 9.18 9.23 3.97
N LYS A 78 8.23 9.83 4.68
CA LYS A 78 8.35 10.27 6.08
C LYS A 78 7.55 9.35 7.01
N LEU A 79 7.65 8.04 6.74
CA LEU A 79 7.05 7.00 7.58
C LEU A 79 7.90 6.79 8.84
N SER A 80 7.24 6.43 9.93
CA SER A 80 7.86 6.24 11.23
C SER A 80 7.27 5.02 11.95
N GLY A 81 7.85 4.68 13.09
CA GLY A 81 7.42 3.53 13.88
C GLY A 81 8.12 2.22 13.48
N PRO A 82 7.72 1.11 14.11
CA PRO A 82 8.36 -0.17 13.88
C PRO A 82 8.01 -0.74 12.50
N ILE A 83 8.95 -1.50 11.93
CA ILE A 83 8.64 -2.41 10.83
C ILE A 83 7.87 -3.59 11.45
N PRO A 84 6.66 -3.92 10.97
CA PRO A 84 5.91 -5.09 11.41
C PRO A 84 6.75 -6.37 11.29
N PRO A 85 6.79 -7.24 12.31
CA PRO A 85 7.58 -8.47 12.29
C PRO A 85 7.06 -9.53 11.31
N GLU A 86 5.86 -9.35 10.77
CA GLU A 86 5.26 -10.23 9.78
C GLU A 86 5.79 -10.01 8.35
N ILE A 87 6.72 -9.08 8.17
CA ILE A 87 7.36 -8.71 6.88
C ILE A 87 8.77 -9.29 6.80
#